data_AF-A0A5A7QF94-F1
#
_entry.id   AF-A0A5A7QF94-F1
#
_cell.length_a   1.000
_cell.length_b   1.000
_cell.length_c   1.000
_cell.angle_alpha   90.00
_cell.angle_beta   90.00
_cell.angle_gamma   90.00
#
_symmetry.space_group_name_H-M   'P 1'
#
loop_
_entity.id
_entity.type
_entity.pdbx_description
1 polymer ?
#
loop_
_entity_poly.entity_id
_entity_poly.type
_entity_poly.pdbx_seq_one_letter_code
_entity_poly.pdbx_strand_id
1 'polypeptide(L)'
;MAGFKLYPILMIVLAIFTAPTYGVEDKCAACNAIAEELEQGLLHEKPRNHLDMRHRLDSKGQRQGKLIDYRVSELRVVELLDGLCEKMQDYTLEKVGSSRQTWIKVNSWDNLTTNKQEARAYSKDISTFCGRLLEETEDELAESIKKGSVKAGEVSKVLCQDLGRYCSRTSGTQESIDEDDTNDREL
;
A
#
# COMPACT_ATOMS: atom_id res chain seq x y z
N MET A 1 53.17 -30.47 10.48
CA MET A 1 51.70 -30.63 10.43
C MET A 1 51.10 -29.23 10.49
N ALA A 2 50.73 -28.65 9.35
CA ALA A 2 50.10 -27.33 9.30
C ALA A 2 48.62 -27.49 9.65
N GLY A 3 48.23 -27.02 10.83
CA GLY A 3 46.83 -26.96 11.24
C GLY A 3 46.12 -25.85 10.47
N PHE A 4 45.37 -26.22 9.42
CA PHE A 4 44.46 -25.29 8.76
C PHE A 4 43.40 -24.85 9.77
N LYS A 5 43.48 -23.58 10.20
CA LYS A 5 42.45 -22.99 11.05
C LYS A 5 41.17 -22.87 10.20
N LEU A 6 40.20 -23.75 10.43
CA LEU A 6 38.86 -23.70 9.81
C LEU A 6 38.03 -22.48 10.29
N TYR A 7 38.40 -21.89 11.42
CA TYR A 7 37.68 -20.78 12.05
C TYR A 7 37.60 -19.49 11.20
N PRO A 8 38.68 -18.99 10.56
CA PRO A 8 38.59 -17.84 9.65
C PRO A 8 37.77 -18.15 8.39
N ILE A 9 37.73 -19.40 7.91
CA ILE A 9 36.95 -19.77 6.72
C ILE A 9 35.44 -19.74 7.05
N LEU A 10 35.05 -20.21 8.24
CA LEU A 10 33.66 -20.20 8.69
C LEU A 10 33.10 -18.77 8.86
N MET A 11 33.92 -17.82 9.33
CA MET A 11 33.52 -16.42 9.49
C MET A 11 33.37 -15.69 8.14
N ILE A 12 34.17 -16.03 7.12
CA ILE A 12 34.08 -15.43 5.79
C ILE A 12 32.81 -15.89 5.06
N VAL A 13 32.37 -17.15 5.24
CA VAL A 13 31.15 -17.66 4.61
C VAL A 13 29.88 -16.99 5.15
N LEU A 14 29.86 -16.63 6.45
CA LEU A 14 28.71 -15.95 7.06
C LEU A 14 28.51 -14.51 6.55
N ALA A 15 29.58 -13.83 6.15
CA ALA A 15 29.51 -12.46 5.63
C ALA A 15 28.98 -12.37 4.18
N ILE A 16 28.94 -13.49 3.44
CA ILE A 16 28.54 -13.51 2.03
C ILE A 16 27.01 -13.64 1.86
N PHE A 17 26.28 -13.97 2.93
CA PHE A 17 24.81 -14.14 2.89
C PHE A 17 24.01 -12.87 3.23
N THR A 18 24.59 -11.67 3.17
CA THR A 18 23.79 -10.44 3.16
C THR A 18 23.27 -10.19 1.75
N ALA A 19 22.21 -10.91 1.37
CA ALA A 19 21.42 -10.52 0.21
C ALA A 19 20.84 -9.11 0.47
N PRO A 20 20.86 -8.19 -0.51
CA PRO A 20 20.12 -6.95 -0.38
C PRO A 20 18.65 -7.32 -0.13
N THR A 21 18.11 -6.84 0.98
CA THR A 21 16.68 -6.97 1.26
C THR A 21 15.95 -6.06 0.28
N TYR A 22 15.55 -6.61 -0.86
CA TYR A 22 14.65 -5.91 -1.78
C TYR A 22 13.34 -5.68 -1.05
N GLY A 23 12.98 -4.43 -0.87
CA GLY A 23 11.83 -4.02 -0.11
C GLY A 23 11.56 -2.55 -0.34
N VAL A 24 10.31 -2.16 -0.19
CA VAL A 24 9.88 -0.77 -0.25
C VAL A 24 10.63 0.02 0.83
N GLU A 25 11.50 0.94 0.39
CA GLU A 25 12.27 1.83 1.27
C GLU A 25 11.36 2.89 1.91
N ASP A 26 10.61 3.64 1.09
CA ASP A 26 9.61 4.60 1.56
C ASP A 26 8.23 3.94 1.68
N LYS A 27 7.99 3.34 2.85
CA LYS A 27 6.73 2.67 3.17
C LYS A 27 5.54 3.63 3.24
N CYS A 28 5.76 4.88 3.65
CA CYS A 28 4.69 5.87 3.71
C CYS A 28 4.23 6.24 2.29
N ALA A 29 5.18 6.55 1.39
CA ALA A 29 4.86 6.84 -0.01
C ALA A 29 4.17 5.65 -0.70
N ALA A 30 4.64 4.42 -0.46
CA ALA A 30 4.01 3.23 -1.03
C ALA A 30 2.60 3.00 -0.49
N CYS A 31 2.39 3.18 0.82
CA CYS A 31 1.05 3.09 1.40
C CYS A 31 0.12 4.14 0.81
N ASN A 32 0.60 5.38 0.61
CA ASN A 32 -0.21 6.43 0.00
C ASN A 32 -0.62 6.10 -1.44
N ALA A 33 0.25 5.45 -2.22
CA ALA A 33 -0.12 4.95 -3.56
C ALA A 33 -1.20 3.86 -3.51
N ILE A 34 -1.12 2.93 -2.54
CA ILE A 34 -2.17 1.92 -2.32
C ILE A 34 -3.49 2.60 -1.91
N ALA A 35 -3.41 3.56 -0.98
CA ALA A 35 -4.55 4.33 -0.52
C ALA A 35 -5.21 5.11 -1.67
N GLU A 36 -4.44 5.65 -2.61
CA GLU A 36 -4.95 6.32 -3.80
C GLU A 36 -5.74 5.38 -4.71
N GLU A 37 -5.32 4.13 -4.92
CA GLU A 37 -6.12 3.17 -5.69
C GLU A 37 -7.42 2.79 -4.98
N LEU A 38 -7.39 2.61 -3.66
CA LEU A 38 -8.59 2.32 -2.87
C LEU A 38 -9.56 3.52 -2.89
N GLU A 39 -9.03 4.73 -2.79
CA GLU A 39 -9.75 6.00 -2.94
C GLU A 39 -10.42 6.11 -4.32
N GLN A 40 -9.69 5.78 -5.39
CA GLN A 40 -10.29 5.68 -6.74
C GLN A 40 -11.41 4.63 -6.79
N GLY A 41 -11.25 3.50 -6.11
CA GLY A 41 -12.30 2.48 -5.97
C GLY A 41 -13.57 3.00 -5.31
N LEU A 42 -13.44 3.80 -4.24
CA LEU A 42 -14.57 4.44 -3.55
C LEU A 42 -15.26 5.49 -4.44
N LEU A 43 -14.49 6.29 -5.18
CA LEU A 43 -15.04 7.34 -6.05
C LEU A 43 -15.81 6.77 -7.26
N HIS A 44 -15.36 5.64 -7.80
CA HIS A 44 -15.97 4.99 -8.96
C HIS A 44 -16.89 3.82 -8.57
N GLU A 45 -17.25 3.72 -7.29
CA GLU A 45 -18.14 2.70 -6.77
C GLU A 45 -19.52 2.77 -7.45
N LYS A 46 -20.00 1.62 -7.94
CA LYS A 46 -21.33 1.54 -8.58
C LYS A 46 -22.42 1.82 -7.54
N PRO A 47 -23.33 2.77 -7.77
CA PRO A 47 -24.43 3.03 -6.84
C PRO A 47 -25.29 1.78 -6.64
N ARG A 48 -25.44 1.37 -5.38
CA ARG A 48 -26.29 0.24 -4.95
C ARG A 48 -27.08 0.63 -3.71
N ASN A 49 -28.32 0.15 -3.65
CA ASN A 49 -29.23 0.47 -2.54
C ASN A 49 -29.12 -0.58 -1.42
N HIS A 50 -29.64 -1.78 -1.67
CA HIS A 50 -29.66 -2.86 -0.67
C HIS A 50 -29.34 -4.22 -1.29
N LEU A 51 -28.76 -5.11 -0.49
CA LEU A 51 -28.65 -6.54 -0.77
C LEU A 51 -29.91 -7.23 -0.27
N ASP A 52 -30.67 -7.83 -1.18
CA ASP A 52 -31.87 -8.60 -0.85
C ASP A 52 -31.49 -10.06 -0.58
N MET A 53 -31.40 -10.43 0.69
CA MET A 53 -31.12 -11.80 1.12
C MET A 53 -32.40 -12.60 1.41
N ARG A 54 -33.58 -12.12 0.98
CA ARG A 54 -34.88 -12.77 1.22
C ARG A 54 -35.18 -13.86 0.19
N HIS A 55 -34.45 -14.97 0.28
CA HIS A 55 -34.57 -16.08 -0.65
C HIS A 55 -35.76 -17.02 -0.36
N ARG A 56 -36.30 -16.99 0.87
CA ARG A 56 -37.39 -17.89 1.30
C ARG A 56 -38.75 -17.22 1.12
N LEU A 57 -39.74 -17.96 0.64
CA LEU A 57 -41.15 -17.54 0.64
C LEU A 57 -41.87 -18.17 1.84
N ASP A 58 -42.77 -17.43 2.49
CA ASP A 58 -43.71 -17.99 3.46
C ASP A 58 -45.00 -18.49 2.80
N SER A 59 -45.89 -19.08 3.60
CA SER A 59 -47.17 -19.63 3.14
C SER A 59 -48.14 -18.57 2.59
N LYS A 60 -47.85 -17.28 2.78
CA LYS A 60 -48.61 -16.14 2.23
C LYS A 60 -47.94 -15.54 0.98
N GLY A 61 -46.86 -16.16 0.49
CA GLY A 61 -46.10 -15.69 -0.66
C GLY A 61 -45.23 -14.46 -0.37
N GLN A 62 -44.99 -14.12 0.91
CA GLN A 62 -44.11 -13.01 1.27
C GLN A 62 -42.66 -13.49 1.37
N ARG A 63 -41.73 -12.66 0.90
CA ARG A 63 -40.29 -12.94 0.97
C ARG A 63 -39.78 -12.73 2.39
N GLN A 64 -39.11 -13.74 2.93
CA GLN A 64 -38.55 -13.81 4.28
C GLN A 64 -37.02 -13.82 4.20
N GLY A 65 -36.38 -13.05 5.09
CA GLY A 65 -34.92 -12.94 5.19
C GLY A 65 -34.47 -11.51 5.51
N LYS A 66 -33.19 -11.22 5.28
CA LYS A 66 -32.56 -9.93 5.63
C LYS A 66 -32.48 -9.01 4.41
N LEU A 67 -32.78 -7.74 4.60
CA LEU A 67 -32.46 -6.67 3.66
C LEU A 67 -31.28 -5.88 4.27
N ILE A 68 -30.14 -5.82 3.59
CA ILE A 68 -28.92 -5.20 4.13
C ILE A 68 -28.60 -3.98 3.28
N ASP A 69 -28.37 -2.82 3.90
CA ASP A 69 -27.82 -1.66 3.19
C ASP A 69 -26.43 -2.01 2.64
N TYR A 70 -26.22 -1.75 1.36
CA TYR A 70 -24.96 -2.09 0.70
C TYR A 70 -23.75 -1.39 1.36
N ARG A 71 -23.92 -0.16 1.88
CA ARG A 71 -22.86 0.63 2.52
C ARG A 71 -22.22 -0.07 3.72
N VAL A 72 -23.02 -0.85 4.45
CA VAL A 72 -22.60 -1.57 5.66
C VAL A 72 -22.37 -3.07 5.41
N SER A 73 -22.41 -3.49 4.15
CA SER A 73 -22.29 -4.90 3.77
C SER A 73 -20.83 -5.34 3.67
N GLU A 74 -20.54 -6.59 4.05
CA GLU A 74 -19.24 -7.22 3.79
C GLU A 74 -18.93 -7.29 2.29
N LEU A 75 -19.98 -7.44 1.46
CA LEU A 75 -19.82 -7.49 0.01
C LEU A 75 -19.15 -6.23 -0.53
N ARG A 76 -19.51 -5.04 -0.01
CA ARG A 76 -18.87 -3.78 -0.40
C ARG A 76 -17.38 -3.78 -0.08
N VAL A 77 -16.98 -4.32 1.06
CA VAL A 77 -15.56 -4.43 1.45
C VAL A 77 -14.83 -5.33 0.47
N VAL A 78 -15.38 -6.52 0.19
CA VAL A 78 -14.80 -7.46 -0.78
C VAL A 78 -14.68 -6.81 -2.16
N GLU A 79 -15.72 -6.14 -2.65
CA GLU A 79 -15.69 -5.47 -3.96
C GLU A 79 -14.66 -4.32 -4.04
N LEU A 80 -14.33 -3.67 -2.92
CA LEU A 80 -13.32 -2.60 -2.87
C LEU A 80 -11.88 -3.13 -2.77
N LEU A 81 -11.67 -4.22 -2.02
CA LEU A 81 -10.34 -4.78 -1.77
C LEU A 81 -9.93 -5.80 -2.84
N ASP A 82 -10.89 -6.41 -3.54
CA ASP A 82 -10.63 -7.34 -4.64
C ASP A 82 -9.82 -6.67 -5.76
N GLY A 83 -8.73 -7.30 -6.17
CA GLY A 83 -7.86 -6.77 -7.21
C GLY A 83 -6.98 -5.59 -6.77
N LEU A 84 -7.07 -5.08 -5.53
CA LEU A 84 -6.38 -3.86 -5.12
C LEU A 84 -4.86 -4.02 -5.19
N CYS A 85 -4.33 -5.12 -4.65
CA CYS A 85 -2.89 -5.38 -4.65
C CYS A 85 -2.38 -5.86 -6.02
N GLU A 86 -3.23 -6.42 -6.87
CA GLU A 86 -2.90 -6.71 -8.27
C GLU A 86 -2.70 -5.42 -9.07
N LYS A 87 -3.53 -4.39 -8.86
CA LYS A 87 -3.38 -3.07 -9.51
C LYS A 87 -2.06 -2.37 -9.16
N MET A 88 -1.47 -2.68 -8.00
CA MET A 88 -0.14 -2.18 -7.64
C MET A 88 0.96 -2.66 -8.61
N GLN A 89 0.71 -3.70 -9.40
CA GLN A 89 1.64 -4.11 -10.47
C GLN A 89 1.71 -3.12 -11.63
N ASP A 90 0.80 -2.15 -11.70
CA ASP A 90 0.84 -1.04 -12.63
C ASP A 90 1.56 0.19 -12.05
N TYR A 91 2.22 0.07 -10.89
CA TYR A 91 2.97 1.16 -10.27
C TYR A 91 4.47 0.95 -10.37
N THR A 92 5.24 2.03 -10.44
CA THR A 92 6.70 1.99 -10.36
C THR A 92 7.27 3.25 -9.70
N LEU A 93 8.55 3.22 -9.33
CA LEU A 93 9.25 4.39 -8.81
C LEU A 93 9.88 5.19 -9.95
N GLU A 94 9.54 6.48 -10.00
CA GLU A 94 10.18 7.45 -10.88
C GLU A 94 11.05 8.40 -10.06
N LYS A 95 12.25 8.68 -10.57
CA LYS A 95 13.16 9.67 -9.98
C LYS A 95 12.74 11.06 -10.43
N VAL A 96 12.25 11.87 -9.50
CA VAL A 96 11.89 13.27 -9.71
C VAL A 96 13.05 14.13 -9.21
N GLY A 97 13.83 14.68 -10.14
CA GLY A 97 15.00 15.51 -9.83
C GLY A 97 16.22 14.70 -9.37
N SER A 98 17.03 15.27 -8.47
CA SER A 98 18.34 14.74 -8.09
C SER A 98 18.30 13.63 -7.03
N SER A 99 17.22 13.48 -6.25
CA SER A 99 17.16 12.47 -5.17
C SER A 99 15.77 11.96 -4.79
N ARG A 100 14.69 12.64 -5.17
CA ARG A 100 13.34 12.27 -4.72
C ARG A 100 12.78 11.17 -5.62
N GLN A 101 12.20 10.15 -5.02
CA GLN A 101 11.49 9.09 -5.73
C GLN A 101 10.00 9.18 -5.42
N THR A 102 9.16 8.93 -6.42
CA THR A 102 7.71 8.93 -6.27
C THR A 102 7.10 7.74 -6.98
N TRP A 103 6.08 7.14 -6.37
CA TRP A 103 5.28 6.10 -7.00
C TRP A 103 4.39 6.72 -8.07
N ILE A 104 4.47 6.18 -9.28
CA ILE A 104 3.65 6.60 -10.42
C ILE A 104 2.93 5.40 -11.02
N LYS A 105 1.71 5.63 -11.52
CA LYS A 105 0.96 4.63 -12.27
C LYS A 105 1.39 4.60 -13.73
N VAL A 106 1.81 3.45 -14.20
CA VAL A 106 2.30 3.18 -15.55
C VAL A 106 1.14 2.75 -16.44
N ASN A 107 0.67 3.65 -17.30
CA ASN A 107 -0.40 3.35 -18.26
C ASN A 107 0.08 2.50 -19.45
N SER A 108 1.37 2.57 -19.79
CA SER A 108 1.97 1.78 -20.86
C SER A 108 3.42 1.47 -20.54
N TRP A 109 3.69 0.18 -20.27
CA TRP A 109 5.03 -0.34 -20.01
C TRP A 109 5.97 -0.22 -21.19
N ASP A 110 5.44 -0.09 -22.41
CA ASP A 110 6.25 0.06 -23.61
C ASP A 110 6.88 1.44 -23.73
N ASN A 111 6.16 2.47 -23.26
CA ASN A 111 6.55 3.87 -23.33
C ASN A 111 7.48 4.31 -22.18
N LEU A 112 7.79 3.41 -21.25
CA LEU A 112 8.66 3.72 -20.12
C LEU A 112 10.11 3.88 -20.60
N THR A 113 10.69 5.05 -20.36
CA THR A 113 12.06 5.41 -20.75
C THR A 113 13.12 4.92 -19.75
N THR A 114 12.71 4.55 -18.54
CA THR A 114 13.59 4.01 -17.49
C THR A 114 13.87 2.52 -17.70
N ASN A 115 14.73 1.94 -16.86
CA ASN A 115 15.03 0.52 -16.90
C ASN A 115 13.76 -0.31 -16.58
N LYS A 116 13.19 -0.96 -17.59
CA LYS A 116 11.96 -1.75 -17.46
C LYS A 116 12.08 -2.89 -16.46
N GLN A 117 13.25 -3.51 -16.32
CA GLN A 117 13.44 -4.64 -15.40
C GLN A 117 13.39 -4.16 -13.94
N GLU A 118 14.09 -3.07 -13.66
CA GLU A 118 14.08 -2.39 -12.35
C GLU A 118 12.66 -1.88 -12.03
N ALA A 119 12.01 -1.23 -13.00
CA ALA A 119 10.65 -0.72 -12.82
C ALA A 119 9.65 -1.82 -12.47
N ARG A 120 9.76 -2.99 -13.13
CA ARG A 120 8.94 -4.18 -12.83
C ARG A 120 9.26 -4.81 -11.47
N ALA A 121 10.52 -4.74 -11.02
CA ALA A 121 10.89 -5.17 -9.68
C ALA A 121 10.16 -4.30 -8.63
N TYR A 122 10.17 -2.98 -8.80
CA TYR A 122 9.43 -2.08 -7.92
C TYR A 122 7.93 -2.36 -7.89
N SER A 123 7.30 -2.63 -9.05
CA SER A 123 5.88 -3.02 -9.13
C SER A 123 5.56 -4.26 -8.29
N LYS A 124 6.44 -5.27 -8.36
CA LYS A 124 6.30 -6.48 -7.57
C LYS A 124 6.48 -6.21 -6.08
N ASP A 125 7.41 -5.34 -5.72
CA ASP A 125 7.69 -4.97 -4.33
C ASP A 125 6.51 -4.23 -3.70
N ILE A 126 5.91 -3.25 -4.39
CA ILE A 126 4.72 -2.55 -3.88
C ILE A 126 3.48 -3.46 -3.83
N SER A 127 3.30 -4.36 -4.80
CA SER A 127 2.22 -5.37 -4.75
C SER A 127 2.37 -6.31 -3.55
N THR A 128 3.60 -6.77 -3.28
CA THR A 128 3.93 -7.60 -2.10
C THR A 128 3.78 -6.82 -0.80
N PHE A 129 4.09 -5.52 -0.80
CA PHE A 129 3.86 -4.64 0.34
C PHE A 129 2.36 -4.44 0.60
N CYS A 130 1.55 -4.23 -0.43
CA CYS A 130 0.10 -4.16 -0.33
C CYS A 130 -0.50 -5.42 0.28
N GLY A 131 -0.07 -6.60 -0.16
CA GLY A 131 -0.53 -7.87 0.41
C GLY A 131 -0.30 -7.92 1.92
N ARG A 132 0.93 -7.61 2.38
CA ARG A 132 1.26 -7.55 3.81
C ARG A 132 0.46 -6.50 4.58
N LEU A 133 0.27 -5.31 3.99
CA LEU A 133 -0.53 -4.24 4.59
C LEU A 133 -1.98 -4.72 4.80
N LEU A 134 -2.60 -5.35 3.80
CA LEU A 134 -3.98 -5.85 3.92
C LEU A 134 -4.08 -7.05 4.86
N GLU A 135 -3.13 -7.99 4.83
CA GLU A 135 -3.06 -9.09 5.79
C GLU A 135 -3.09 -8.60 7.24
N GLU A 136 -2.44 -7.46 7.53
CA GLU A 136 -2.40 -6.87 8.87
C GLU A 136 -3.61 -6.00 9.21
N THR A 137 -4.25 -5.37 8.22
CA THR A 137 -5.22 -4.28 8.46
C THR A 137 -6.64 -4.54 7.94
N GLU A 138 -6.89 -5.63 7.20
CA GLU A 138 -8.16 -5.90 6.51
C GLU A 138 -9.36 -5.85 7.47
N ASP A 139 -9.29 -6.47 8.63
CA ASP A 139 -10.40 -6.52 9.59
C ASP A 139 -10.81 -5.12 10.10
N GLU A 140 -9.83 -4.31 10.50
CA GLU A 140 -10.05 -2.96 11.02
C GLU A 140 -10.46 -1.99 9.91
N LEU A 141 -9.89 -2.16 8.71
CA LEU A 141 -10.26 -1.41 7.51
C LEU A 141 -11.70 -1.73 7.09
N ALA A 142 -12.08 -3.02 7.07
CA ALA A 142 -13.43 -3.47 6.76
C ALA A 142 -14.44 -2.85 7.72
N GLU A 143 -14.15 -2.84 9.01
CA GLU A 143 -15.00 -2.19 10.01
C GLU A 143 -15.13 -0.69 9.76
N SER A 144 -14.02 -0.02 9.43
CA SER A 144 -13.98 1.41 9.13
C SER A 144 -14.78 1.77 7.86
N ILE A 145 -14.72 0.94 6.82
CA ILE A 145 -15.52 1.07 5.59
C ILE A 145 -17.02 0.91 5.91
N LYS A 146 -17.39 -0.12 6.69
CA LYS A 146 -18.79 -0.38 7.08
C LYS A 146 -19.37 0.72 7.97
N LYS A 147 -18.56 1.32 8.85
CA LYS A 147 -18.95 2.47 9.68
C LYS A 147 -19.05 3.78 8.88
N GLY A 148 -18.53 3.81 7.64
CA GLY A 148 -18.47 5.02 6.83
C GLY A 148 -17.40 6.02 7.30
N SER A 149 -16.41 5.54 8.07
CA SER A 149 -15.24 6.32 8.50
C SER A 149 -14.18 6.47 7.42
N VAL A 150 -14.26 5.64 6.37
CA VAL A 150 -13.42 5.75 5.16
C VAL A 150 -14.25 6.42 4.08
N LYS A 151 -14.04 7.72 3.90
CA LYS A 151 -14.62 8.51 2.80
C LYS A 151 -13.53 8.91 1.82
N ALA A 152 -13.97 9.33 0.65
CA ALA A 152 -13.09 9.96 -0.31
C ALA A 152 -12.38 11.18 0.33
N GLY A 153 -11.06 11.18 0.31
CA GLY A 153 -10.15 12.16 0.91
C GLY A 153 -9.58 11.74 2.26
N GLU A 154 -10.10 10.67 2.87
CA GLU A 154 -9.70 10.20 4.21
C GLU A 154 -8.98 8.85 4.18
N VAL A 155 -8.92 8.17 3.03
CA VAL A 155 -8.36 6.81 2.92
C VAL A 155 -6.89 6.75 3.38
N SER A 156 -6.04 7.67 2.91
CA SER A 156 -4.62 7.72 3.30
C SER A 156 -4.46 7.90 4.82
N LYS A 157 -5.28 8.76 5.44
CA LYS A 157 -5.23 8.95 6.89
C LYS A 157 -5.58 7.66 7.63
N VAL A 158 -6.70 7.04 7.29
CA VAL A 158 -7.16 5.81 7.96
C VAL A 158 -6.18 4.67 7.70
N LEU A 159 -5.88 4.37 6.43
CA LEU A 159 -5.07 3.21 6.06
C LEU A 159 -3.59 3.37 6.44
N CYS A 160 -2.99 4.53 6.15
CA CYS A 160 -1.53 4.69 6.26
C CYS A 160 -1.07 5.31 7.58
N GLN A 161 -1.90 6.12 8.24
CA GLN A 161 -1.55 6.71 9.54
C GLN A 161 -2.16 5.90 10.69
N ASP A 162 -3.47 5.66 10.68
CA ASP A 162 -4.18 5.09 11.82
C ASP A 162 -3.98 3.56 11.92
N LEU A 163 -4.17 2.84 10.81
CA LEU A 163 -4.08 1.37 10.75
C LEU A 163 -2.65 0.88 10.51
N GLY A 164 -2.08 1.19 9.34
CA GLY A 164 -0.76 0.70 8.92
C GLY A 164 0.43 1.38 9.61
N ARG A 165 0.23 2.55 10.23
CA ARG A 165 1.25 3.33 10.97
C ARG A 165 2.55 3.56 10.18
N TYR A 166 2.45 3.62 8.86
CA TYR A 166 3.58 3.87 7.97
C TYR A 166 3.89 5.37 7.84
N CYS A 167 2.86 6.20 7.99
CA CYS A 167 2.99 7.65 7.88
C CYS A 167 2.85 8.31 9.27
N SER A 168 3.69 9.31 9.54
CA SER A 168 3.55 10.13 10.74
C SER A 168 2.27 10.96 10.69
N ARG A 169 1.62 11.13 11.84
CA ARG A 169 0.43 11.98 11.96
C ARG A 169 0.84 13.42 11.69
N THR A 170 0.26 14.04 10.66
CA THR A 170 0.54 15.44 10.33
C THR A 170 0.00 16.34 11.45
N SER A 171 0.84 16.72 12.40
CA SER A 171 0.63 17.94 13.19
C SER A 171 0.82 19.12 12.24
N GLY A 172 -0.18 19.98 12.10
CA GLY A 172 -0.21 21.00 11.04
C GLY A 172 1.03 21.91 10.98
N THR A 173 1.47 22.19 9.74
CA THR A 173 2.13 23.41 9.25
C THR A 173 3.57 23.74 9.69
N GLN A 174 4.45 23.81 8.67
CA GLN A 174 5.75 24.53 8.53
C GLN A 174 6.92 24.04 9.40
N GLU A 175 8.18 24.00 8.98
CA GLU A 175 8.88 24.55 7.81
C GLU A 175 10.19 23.75 7.63
N SER A 176 10.67 23.62 6.41
CA SER A 176 12.05 23.23 6.11
C SER A 176 13.00 24.26 6.70
N ILE A 177 13.95 23.81 7.52
CA ILE A 177 15.21 24.53 7.70
C ILE A 177 16.31 23.53 7.36
N ASP A 178 16.80 23.66 6.13
CA ASP A 178 18.14 23.23 5.75
C ASP A 178 19.13 24.16 6.47
N GLU A 179 20.00 23.61 7.31
CA GLU A 179 21.22 24.27 7.75
C GLU A 179 22.40 23.33 7.47
N ASP A 180 23.00 23.50 6.29
CA ASP A 180 24.42 23.25 6.06
C ASP A 180 25.03 24.57 5.63
N ASP A 181 25.94 25.10 6.43
CA ASP A 181 26.94 26.06 5.95
C ASP A 181 28.25 25.80 6.71
N THR A 182 29.03 24.87 6.15
CA THR A 182 30.45 24.71 6.44
C THR A 182 31.22 25.79 5.68
N ASN A 183 31.72 26.81 6.39
CA ASN A 183 32.64 27.80 5.82
C ASN A 183 34.06 27.57 6.34
N ASP A 184 34.87 26.89 5.54
CA ASP A 184 36.33 26.96 5.60
C ASP A 184 36.80 28.15 4.77
N ARG A 185 37.52 29.11 5.38
CA ARG A 185 38.55 29.91 4.70
C ARG A 185 39.48 30.63 5.68
N GLU A 186 40.73 30.17 5.62
CA GLU A 186 42.03 30.85 5.74
C GLU A 186 42.07 32.29 6.31
N LEU A 187 42.87 32.45 7.38
CA LEU A 187 43.94 33.45 7.54
C LEU A 187 44.93 32.99 8.62
#